data_AF-A0A838TSA9-F1
#
_entry.id   AF-A0A838TSA9-F1
#
_cell.length_a   1.000
_cell.length_b   1.000
_cell.length_c   1.000
_cell.angle_alpha   90.00
_cell.angle_beta   90.00
_cell.angle_gamma   90.00
#
_symmetry.space_group_name_H-M   'P 1'
#
loop_
_entity.id
_entity.type
_entity.pdbx_description
1 polymer ?
#
loop_
_entity_poly.entity_id
_entity_poly.type
_entity_poly.pdbx_seq_one_letter_code
_entity_poly.pdbx_strand_id
1 'polypeptide(L)'
;MLEKGLYSSQFEHDSCGIGFVANIKSNKSHQIISDALTILENMEHRGACGCENNTGDGAGILIQTPHEFFFDECIKLGIHLPAYGKYAVGILFFPKDIRLKEECREIFNRSAEKLGLEILGYRKVPVNADDIGATALSVEPEIEQVFIASPDYINNPDDFERKLFVLRNYAAQTINNTVRKDEIGFYIASLSYKTVIYKGQLTSLQLRTYFPDLRNKRIVSAFGLIHSRFATNTFPSWKLAQPFRYMAHNGEINTLQGNLNWLRTSERNYTSPFFSKEEMEMILPIVSDKQSDSACLDNMIELL
;
A
#
# COMPACT_ATOMS: atom_id res chain seq x y z
N MET A 1 18.07 19.47 10.68
CA MET A 1 19.16 18.50 10.42
C MET A 1 19.79 18.88 9.10
N LEU A 2 21.09 19.20 9.10
CA LEU A 2 21.83 19.54 7.88
C LEU A 2 21.91 18.30 6.98
N GLU A 3 21.39 18.39 5.76
CA GLU A 3 21.63 17.41 4.70
C GLU A 3 23.15 17.33 4.46
N LYS A 4 23.76 16.18 4.80
CA LYS A 4 25.17 15.90 4.51
C LYS A 4 25.24 15.17 3.17
N GLY A 5 25.57 15.89 2.09
CA GLY A 5 25.82 15.31 0.77
C GLY A 5 25.50 16.26 -0.39
N LEU A 6 25.90 15.89 -1.61
CA LEU A 6 25.50 16.58 -2.86
C LEU A 6 24.17 16.05 -3.42
N TYR A 7 23.64 14.96 -2.87
CA TYR A 7 22.35 14.39 -3.25
C TYR A 7 21.22 15.21 -2.62
N SER A 8 20.23 15.56 -3.44
CA SER A 8 18.94 16.09 -2.99
C SER A 8 17.85 15.22 -3.58
N SER A 9 16.94 14.74 -2.71
CA SER A 9 15.75 13.98 -3.11
C SER A 9 14.83 14.71 -4.10
N GLN A 10 15.06 16.02 -4.32
CA GLN A 10 14.31 16.84 -5.27
C GLN A 10 14.76 16.68 -6.73
N PHE A 11 15.88 16.02 -7.00
CA PHE A 11 16.41 15.78 -8.37
C PHE A 11 16.40 14.29 -8.74
N GLU A 12 15.46 13.52 -8.19
CA GLU A 12 15.38 12.07 -8.39
C GLU A 12 14.62 11.76 -9.69
N HIS A 13 15.18 10.91 -10.55
CA HIS A 13 14.58 10.55 -11.84
C HIS A 13 14.26 9.05 -11.89
N ASP A 14 13.01 8.71 -12.19
CA ASP A 14 12.55 7.31 -12.23
C ASP A 14 12.20 6.90 -13.69
N SER A 15 12.80 5.81 -14.19
CA SER A 15 12.49 5.19 -15.49
C SER A 15 11.73 3.87 -15.29
N CYS A 16 10.46 3.96 -14.94
CA CYS A 16 9.69 2.80 -14.50
C CYS A 16 9.11 1.95 -15.66
N GLY A 17 8.51 0.82 -15.31
CA GLY A 17 7.58 0.05 -16.14
C GLY A 17 6.20 0.00 -15.47
N ILE A 18 5.14 0.25 -16.24
CA ILE A 18 3.75 0.09 -15.79
C ILE A 18 2.97 -0.74 -16.79
N GLY A 19 1.99 -1.50 -16.30
CA GLY A 19 1.12 -2.31 -17.13
C GLY A 19 -0.09 -2.78 -16.34
N PHE A 20 -1.14 -3.19 -17.05
CA PHE A 20 -2.28 -3.84 -16.42
C PHE A 20 -2.89 -4.90 -17.32
N VAL A 21 -3.57 -5.86 -16.71
CA VAL A 21 -4.42 -6.84 -17.37
C VAL A 21 -5.82 -6.69 -16.82
N ALA A 22 -6.82 -6.65 -17.69
CA ALA A 22 -8.22 -6.56 -17.30
C ALA A 22 -9.08 -7.52 -18.13
N ASN A 23 -9.99 -8.22 -17.46
CA ASN A 23 -11.05 -8.95 -18.12
C ASN A 23 -12.23 -8.01 -18.35
N ILE A 24 -12.56 -7.71 -19.61
CA ILE A 24 -13.63 -6.78 -20.00
C ILE A 24 -15.01 -7.23 -19.46
N LYS A 25 -15.23 -8.54 -19.30
CA LYS A 25 -16.48 -9.10 -18.75
C LYS A 25 -16.45 -9.23 -17.21
N SER A 26 -15.42 -8.71 -16.56
CA SER A 26 -15.20 -8.79 -15.11
C SER A 26 -15.12 -10.22 -14.55
N ASN A 27 -14.84 -11.21 -15.40
CA ASN A 27 -14.64 -12.58 -14.95
C ASN A 27 -13.32 -12.70 -14.20
N LYS A 28 -13.40 -12.99 -12.89
CA LYS A 28 -12.22 -13.18 -12.04
C LYS A 28 -11.56 -14.52 -12.33
N SER A 29 -10.24 -14.52 -12.49
CA SER A 29 -9.48 -15.77 -12.60
C SER A 29 -8.04 -15.58 -12.10
N HIS A 30 -7.39 -16.69 -11.75
CA HIS A 30 -5.97 -16.67 -11.42
C HIS A 30 -5.09 -16.35 -12.63
N GLN A 31 -5.58 -16.65 -13.84
CA GLN A 31 -4.85 -16.38 -15.07
C GLN A 31 -4.55 -14.89 -15.24
N ILE A 32 -5.49 -14.00 -14.91
CA ILE A 32 -5.29 -12.55 -14.98
C ILE A 32 -4.11 -12.11 -14.09
N ILE A 33 -3.99 -12.71 -12.90
CA ILE A 33 -2.88 -12.42 -11.97
C ILE A 33 -1.57 -12.97 -12.53
N SER A 34 -1.59 -14.20 -13.05
CA SER A 34 -0.40 -14.79 -13.67
C SER A 34 0.09 -14.00 -14.87
N ASP A 35 -0.82 -13.54 -15.73
CA ASP A 35 -0.52 -12.72 -16.91
C ASP A 35 0.06 -11.37 -16.50
N ALA A 36 -0.53 -10.71 -15.49
CA ALA A 36 -0.02 -9.44 -14.98
C ALA A 36 1.39 -9.58 -14.42
N LEU A 37 1.66 -10.65 -13.66
CA LEU A 37 3.00 -10.97 -13.16
C LEU A 37 3.98 -11.30 -14.29
N THR A 38 3.53 -11.97 -15.36
CA THR A 38 4.39 -12.22 -16.54
C THR A 38 4.70 -10.92 -17.29
N ILE A 39 3.77 -9.97 -17.36
CA ILE A 39 4.08 -8.63 -17.88
C ILE A 39 5.15 -7.96 -17.01
N LEU A 40 5.01 -8.02 -15.68
CA LEU A 40 5.99 -7.47 -14.75
C LEU A 40 7.38 -8.09 -14.95
N GLU A 41 7.47 -9.42 -15.00
CA GLU A 41 8.71 -10.17 -15.26
C GLU A 41 9.38 -9.77 -16.59
N ASN A 42 8.57 -9.48 -17.61
CA ASN A 42 9.08 -9.01 -18.91
C ASN A 42 9.57 -7.56 -18.89
N MET A 43 9.30 -6.79 -17.82
CA MET A 43 9.82 -5.44 -17.61
C MET A 43 11.20 -5.40 -16.96
N GLU A 44 11.83 -6.55 -16.67
CA GLU A 44 13.14 -6.61 -16.01
C GLU A 44 14.21 -5.79 -16.75
N HIS A 45 14.19 -5.76 -18.08
CA HIS A 45 15.10 -4.94 -18.89
C HIS A 45 14.95 -3.42 -18.70
N ARG A 46 13.88 -2.98 -18.02
CA ARG A 46 13.61 -1.59 -17.61
C ARG A 46 13.79 -1.38 -16.11
N GLY A 47 13.99 -2.45 -15.34
CA GLY A 47 14.30 -2.36 -13.92
C GLY A 47 15.77 -2.02 -13.70
N ALA A 48 16.05 -1.26 -12.66
CA ALA A 48 17.41 -1.18 -12.12
C ALA A 48 17.59 -2.37 -11.19
N CYS A 49 18.71 -3.06 -11.30
CA CYS A 49 19.26 -3.74 -10.14
C CYS A 49 19.96 -2.68 -9.29
N GLY A 50 19.71 -2.68 -7.99
CA GLY A 50 20.43 -1.85 -7.02
C GLY A 50 21.91 -2.21 -6.96
N CYS A 51 22.60 -1.80 -5.90
CA CYS A 51 24.03 -2.13 -5.72
C CYS A 51 24.33 -3.64 -5.70
N GLU A 52 23.31 -4.47 -5.44
CA GLU A 52 23.36 -5.93 -5.49
C GLU A 52 22.43 -6.43 -6.60
N ASN A 53 22.86 -7.45 -7.36
CA ASN A 53 22.08 -7.99 -8.48
C ASN A 53 20.68 -8.49 -8.09
N ASN A 54 20.48 -8.84 -6.82
CA ASN A 54 19.23 -9.38 -6.26
C ASN A 54 18.49 -8.39 -5.34
N THR A 55 18.84 -7.10 -5.41
CA THR A 55 18.10 -6.01 -4.77
C THR A 55 17.48 -5.17 -5.89
N GLY A 56 16.15 -5.11 -5.96
CA GLY A 56 15.43 -4.20 -6.87
C GLY A 56 14.97 -2.92 -6.18
N ASP A 57 14.64 -1.88 -6.94
CA ASP A 57 14.16 -0.60 -6.37
C ASP A 57 12.69 -0.63 -5.96
N GLY A 58 11.93 -1.60 -6.46
CA GLY A 58 10.57 -1.85 -6.06
C GLY A 58 9.73 -2.48 -7.15
N ALA A 59 8.94 -3.48 -6.77
CA ALA A 59 7.97 -4.12 -7.65
C ALA A 59 6.67 -4.37 -6.89
N GLY A 60 5.55 -4.39 -7.61
CA GLY A 60 4.26 -4.67 -6.99
C GLY A 60 3.13 -4.94 -7.97
N ILE A 61 2.04 -5.45 -7.41
CA ILE A 61 0.77 -5.73 -8.07
C ILE A 61 -0.40 -5.30 -7.19
N LEU A 62 -1.36 -4.62 -7.79
CA LEU A 62 -2.68 -4.35 -7.21
C LEU A 62 -3.69 -5.27 -7.86
N ILE A 63 -4.46 -5.99 -7.03
CA ILE A 63 -5.51 -6.90 -7.45
C ILE A 63 -6.81 -6.59 -6.72
N GLN A 64 -7.93 -7.12 -7.21
CA GLN A 64 -9.18 -7.12 -6.46
C GLN A 64 -9.07 -8.07 -5.27
N THR A 65 -9.79 -7.76 -4.18
CA THR A 65 -9.84 -8.60 -2.98
C THR A 65 -10.31 -10.03 -3.33
N PRO A 66 -9.45 -11.05 -3.16
CA PRO A 66 -9.76 -12.45 -3.45
C PRO A 66 -10.56 -13.07 -2.29
N HIS A 67 -11.88 -12.85 -2.26
CA HIS A 67 -12.75 -13.23 -1.15
C HIS A 67 -12.61 -14.69 -0.70
N GLU A 68 -12.72 -15.65 -1.64
CA GLU A 68 -12.66 -17.08 -1.31
C GLU A 68 -11.32 -17.48 -0.68
N PHE A 69 -10.21 -16.93 -1.19
CA PHE A 69 -8.89 -17.15 -0.61
C PHE A 69 -8.81 -16.64 0.83
N PHE A 70 -9.26 -15.41 1.09
CA PHE A 70 -9.22 -14.86 2.44
C PHE A 70 -10.18 -15.57 3.39
N PHE A 71 -11.35 -15.97 2.92
CA PHE A 71 -12.30 -16.75 3.71
C PHE A 71 -11.67 -18.04 4.24
N ASP A 72 -11.03 -18.81 3.35
CA ASP A 72 -10.33 -20.04 3.72
C ASP A 72 -9.16 -19.80 4.69
N GLU A 73 -8.37 -18.75 4.47
CA GLU A 73 -7.21 -18.43 5.31
C GLU A 73 -7.62 -17.94 6.70
N CYS A 74 -8.67 -17.12 6.78
CA CYS A 74 -9.20 -16.60 8.03
C CYS A 74 -9.84 -17.69 8.90
N ILE A 75 -10.54 -18.67 8.30
CA ILE A 75 -11.09 -19.81 9.04
C ILE A 75 -9.98 -20.57 9.78
N LYS A 76 -8.82 -20.77 9.16
CA LYS A 76 -7.67 -21.45 9.80
C LYS A 76 -7.14 -20.70 11.03
N LEU A 77 -7.37 -19.39 11.08
CA LEU A 77 -6.96 -18.50 12.17
C LEU A 77 -8.09 -18.27 13.19
N GLY A 78 -9.26 -18.89 13.01
CA GLY A 78 -10.43 -18.66 13.86
C GLY A 78 -11.13 -17.32 13.62
N ILE A 79 -10.86 -16.66 12.50
CA ILE A 79 -11.47 -15.38 12.10
C ILE A 79 -12.67 -15.68 11.18
N HIS A 80 -13.85 -15.20 11.56
CA HIS A 80 -15.05 -15.30 10.73
C HIS A 80 -15.17 -14.07 9.83
N LEU A 81 -14.99 -14.26 8.52
CA LEU A 81 -15.19 -13.17 7.56
C LEU A 81 -16.67 -13.08 7.12
N PRO A 82 -17.26 -11.87 7.14
CA PRO A 82 -18.52 -11.57 6.48
C PRO A 82 -18.46 -11.77 4.95
N ALA A 83 -19.63 -11.65 4.31
CA ALA A 83 -19.72 -11.64 2.85
C ALA A 83 -18.87 -10.52 2.22
N TYR A 84 -18.44 -10.72 0.97
CA TYR A 84 -17.74 -9.70 0.20
C TYR A 84 -18.47 -8.35 0.22
N GLY A 85 -17.74 -7.26 0.46
CA GLY A 85 -18.29 -5.91 0.62
C GLY A 85 -18.77 -5.56 2.04
N LYS A 86 -18.84 -6.55 2.95
CA LYS A 86 -19.11 -6.34 4.38
C LYS A 86 -17.86 -6.47 5.26
N TYR A 87 -16.69 -6.56 4.63
CA TYR A 87 -15.40 -6.45 5.30
C TYR A 87 -14.36 -5.84 4.36
N ALA A 88 -13.30 -5.30 4.93
CA ALA A 88 -12.15 -4.79 4.23
C ALA A 88 -10.87 -5.49 4.65
N VAL A 89 -9.86 -5.39 3.79
CA VAL A 89 -8.52 -5.91 4.04
C VAL A 89 -7.54 -4.75 3.97
N GLY A 90 -6.73 -4.60 5.02
CA GLY A 90 -5.57 -3.72 5.03
C GLY A 90 -4.29 -4.52 4.92
N ILE A 91 -3.34 -4.08 4.08
CA ILE A 91 -1.98 -4.60 4.07
C ILE A 91 -1.10 -3.60 4.79
N LEU A 92 -0.62 -3.99 5.97
CA LEU A 92 0.15 -3.18 6.90
C LEU A 92 1.61 -3.63 6.90
N PHE A 93 2.51 -2.67 6.82
CA PHE A 93 3.94 -2.86 7.03
C PHE A 93 4.27 -2.36 8.43
N PHE A 94 4.74 -3.27 9.28
CA PHE A 94 5.16 -2.96 10.63
C PHE A 94 6.70 -2.96 10.75
N PRO A 95 7.25 -2.21 11.71
CA PRO A 95 8.62 -2.38 12.16
C PRO A 95 8.93 -3.83 12.55
N LYS A 96 10.19 -4.27 12.35
CA LYS A 96 10.65 -5.61 12.80
C LYS A 96 10.81 -5.69 14.33
N ASP A 97 11.06 -4.56 14.99
CA ASP A 97 11.11 -4.51 16.46
C ASP A 97 9.71 -4.79 17.04
N ILE A 98 9.62 -5.82 17.89
CA ILE A 98 8.36 -6.31 18.46
C ILE A 98 7.64 -5.21 19.27
N ARG A 99 8.38 -4.37 20.01
CA ARG A 99 7.77 -3.31 20.82
C ARG A 99 7.17 -2.24 19.93
N LEU A 100 7.91 -1.80 18.91
CA LEU A 100 7.40 -0.82 17.94
C LEU A 100 6.23 -1.36 17.13
N LYS A 101 6.27 -2.65 16.75
CA LYS A 101 5.17 -3.34 16.07
C LYS A 101 3.89 -3.31 16.90
N GLU A 102 3.95 -3.74 18.16
CA GLU A 102 2.75 -3.76 19.01
C GLU A 102 2.25 -2.35 19.35
N GLU A 103 3.14 -1.36 19.51
CA GLU A 103 2.75 0.04 19.68
C GLU A 103 1.99 0.58 18.45
N CYS A 104 2.51 0.33 17.24
CA CYS A 104 1.82 0.66 15.99
C CYS A 104 0.46 -0.04 15.89
N ARG A 105 0.40 -1.33 16.23
CA ARG A 105 -0.85 -2.11 16.20
C ARG A 105 -1.88 -1.58 17.20
N GLU A 106 -1.46 -1.24 18.42
CA GLU A 106 -2.33 -0.68 19.44
C GLU A 106 -2.94 0.65 18.98
N ILE A 107 -2.12 1.55 18.43
CA ILE A 107 -2.60 2.83 17.91
C ILE A 107 -3.55 2.63 16.72
N PHE A 108 -3.25 1.68 15.83
CA PHE A 108 -4.16 1.33 14.72
C PHE A 108 -5.51 0.82 15.23
N ASN A 109 -5.49 -0.10 16.20
CA ASN A 109 -6.70 -0.65 16.82
C ASN A 109 -7.54 0.44 17.48
N ARG A 110 -6.91 1.30 18.27
CA ARG A 110 -7.59 2.44 18.93
C ARG A 110 -8.16 3.44 17.93
N SER A 111 -7.48 3.64 16.80
CA SER A 111 -7.96 4.51 15.72
C SER A 111 -9.19 3.91 15.04
N ALA A 112 -9.21 2.59 14.81
CA ALA A 112 -10.38 1.89 14.28
C ALA A 112 -11.56 1.93 15.25
N GLU A 113 -11.33 1.65 16.54
CA GLU A 113 -12.34 1.74 17.59
C GLU A 113 -12.95 3.14 17.69
N LYS A 114 -12.11 4.19 17.64
CA LYS A 114 -12.56 5.59 17.64
C LYS A 114 -13.49 5.93 16.47
N LEU A 115 -13.30 5.28 15.32
CA LEU A 115 -14.15 5.44 14.14
C LEU A 115 -15.33 4.46 14.11
N GLY A 116 -15.51 3.64 15.15
CA GLY A 116 -16.56 2.63 15.23
C GLY A 116 -16.37 1.48 14.24
N LEU A 117 -15.12 1.17 13.88
CA LEU A 117 -14.75 0.08 12.97
C LEU A 117 -14.23 -1.11 13.78
N GLU A 118 -14.87 -2.26 13.62
CA GLU A 118 -14.48 -3.50 14.31
C GLU A 118 -13.36 -4.21 13.54
N ILE A 119 -12.27 -4.53 14.24
CA ILE A 119 -11.19 -5.36 13.71
C ILE A 119 -11.50 -6.82 14.01
N LEU A 120 -11.67 -7.62 12.96
CA LEU A 120 -11.94 -9.05 13.03
C LEU A 120 -10.70 -9.87 13.38
N GLY A 121 -9.52 -9.38 12.98
CA GLY A 121 -8.25 -10.02 13.30
C GLY A 121 -7.13 -9.68 12.32
N TYR A 122 -5.98 -10.30 12.58
CA TYR A 122 -4.75 -10.12 11.81
C TYR A 122 -4.27 -11.45 11.24
N ARG A 123 -3.78 -11.44 10.00
CA ARG A 123 -3.08 -12.55 9.34
C ARG A 123 -1.68 -12.10 8.99
N LYS A 124 -0.67 -12.79 9.50
CA LYS A 124 0.70 -12.63 9.00
C LYS A 124 0.76 -13.06 7.52
N VAL A 125 1.29 -12.21 6.65
CA VAL A 125 1.43 -12.56 5.24
C VAL A 125 2.63 -13.50 5.09
N PRO A 126 2.47 -14.69 4.49
CA PRO A 126 3.59 -15.58 4.24
C PRO A 126 4.50 -14.92 3.19
N VAL A 127 5.80 -14.90 3.47
CA VAL A 127 6.83 -14.36 2.57
C VAL A 127 7.97 -15.38 2.39
N ASN A 128 8.63 -15.34 1.24
CA ASN A 128 9.84 -16.10 0.95
C ASN A 128 11.01 -15.15 0.67
N ALA A 129 11.94 -15.06 1.63
CA ALA A 129 13.06 -14.14 1.61
C ALA A 129 14.36 -14.72 1.02
N ASP A 130 14.35 -15.97 0.51
CA ASP A 130 15.57 -16.73 0.17
C ASP A 130 16.46 -16.06 -0.91
N ASP A 131 15.87 -15.35 -1.87
CA ASP A 131 16.57 -14.71 -3.00
C ASP A 131 16.68 -13.19 -2.87
N ILE A 132 16.31 -12.62 -1.72
CA ILE A 132 16.26 -11.16 -1.54
C ILE A 132 17.62 -10.63 -1.08
N GLY A 133 18.12 -9.58 -1.73
CA GLY A 133 19.40 -8.97 -1.38
C GLY A 133 19.41 -8.37 0.03
N ALA A 134 20.60 -8.31 0.63
CA ALA A 134 20.78 -7.90 2.03
C ALA A 134 20.30 -6.47 2.29
N THR A 135 20.42 -5.61 1.27
CA THR A 135 19.98 -4.21 1.31
C THR A 135 18.46 -4.08 1.40
N ALA A 136 17.70 -4.93 0.70
CA ALA A 136 16.25 -4.97 0.83
C ALA A 136 15.81 -5.63 2.15
N LEU A 137 16.52 -6.67 2.60
CA LEU A 137 16.23 -7.37 3.85
C LEU A 137 16.46 -6.52 5.12
N SER A 138 17.43 -5.60 5.08
CA SER A 138 17.75 -4.73 6.22
C SER A 138 16.57 -3.81 6.60
N VAL A 139 15.75 -3.42 5.62
CA VAL A 139 14.56 -2.58 5.78
C VAL A 139 13.25 -3.30 5.45
N GLU A 140 13.28 -4.64 5.34
CA GLU A 140 12.08 -5.44 5.11
C GLU A 140 11.13 -5.32 6.32
N PRO A 141 9.85 -4.96 6.11
CA PRO A 141 8.87 -4.87 7.18
C PRO A 141 8.31 -6.24 7.56
N GLU A 142 7.73 -6.31 8.75
CA GLU A 142 6.81 -7.40 9.08
C GLU A 142 5.45 -7.09 8.45
N ILE A 143 5.04 -7.91 7.47
CA ILE A 143 3.83 -7.68 6.68
C ILE A 143 2.64 -8.45 7.28
N GLU A 144 1.57 -7.72 7.60
CA GLU A 144 0.33 -8.31 8.08
C GLU A 144 -0.89 -7.78 7.34
N GLN A 145 -1.88 -8.64 7.18
CA GLN A 145 -3.22 -8.30 6.74
C GLN A 145 -4.11 -8.06 7.96
N VAL A 146 -4.80 -6.93 8.00
CA VAL A 146 -5.86 -6.66 8.98
C VAL A 146 -7.22 -6.80 8.31
N PHE A 147 -8.16 -7.46 8.98
CA PHE A 147 -9.54 -7.62 8.51
C PHE A 147 -10.45 -6.74 9.35
N ILE A 148 -11.26 -5.90 8.69
CA ILE A 148 -12.13 -4.93 9.35
C ILE A 148 -13.56 -5.16 8.89
N ALA A 149 -14.50 -5.32 9.82
CA ALA A 149 -15.91 -5.46 9.50
C ALA A 149 -16.51 -4.11 9.07
N SER A 150 -17.40 -4.16 8.09
CA SER A 150 -18.27 -3.02 7.78
C SER A 150 -19.37 -2.93 8.85
N PRO A 151 -19.52 -1.80 9.54
CA PRO A 151 -20.60 -1.64 10.52
C PRO A 151 -21.98 -1.85 9.89
N ASP A 152 -22.92 -2.45 10.64
CA ASP A 152 -24.25 -2.80 10.13
C ASP A 152 -25.06 -1.59 9.61
N TYR A 153 -24.81 -0.40 10.16
CA TYR A 153 -25.47 0.84 9.71
C TYR A 153 -24.97 1.32 8.34
N ILE A 154 -23.82 0.81 7.86
CA ILE A 154 -23.28 1.13 6.54
C ILE A 154 -23.83 0.16 5.49
N ASN A 155 -24.79 0.66 4.71
CA ASN A 155 -25.43 -0.10 3.64
C ASN A 155 -24.77 0.11 2.29
N ASN A 156 -24.20 1.29 2.05
CA ASN A 156 -23.49 1.61 0.82
C ASN A 156 -22.00 1.26 0.97
N PRO A 157 -21.46 0.34 0.15
CA PRO A 157 -20.05 0.00 0.19
C PRO A 157 -19.10 1.19 -0.03
N ASP A 158 -19.51 2.21 -0.79
CA ASP A 158 -18.66 3.38 -0.99
C ASP A 158 -18.54 4.24 0.27
N ASP A 159 -19.57 4.27 1.14
CA ASP A 159 -19.47 4.92 2.45
C ASP A 159 -18.48 4.18 3.36
N PHE A 160 -18.38 2.86 3.21
CA PHE A 160 -17.38 2.05 3.92
C PHE A 160 -15.97 2.38 3.44
N GLU A 161 -15.73 2.50 2.12
CA GLU A 161 -14.43 2.95 1.60
C GLU A 161 -14.03 4.33 2.15
N ARG A 162 -14.97 5.27 2.24
CA ARG A 162 -14.68 6.60 2.83
C ARG A 162 -14.27 6.49 4.30
N LYS A 163 -14.92 5.64 5.10
CA LYS A 163 -14.51 5.38 6.49
C LYS A 163 -13.11 4.76 6.57
N LEU A 164 -12.79 3.83 5.67
CA LEU A 164 -11.46 3.22 5.60
C LEU A 164 -10.39 4.24 5.18
N PHE A 165 -10.72 5.16 4.27
CA PHE A 165 -9.86 6.28 3.90
C PHE A 165 -9.55 7.17 5.12
N VAL A 166 -10.57 7.54 5.90
CA VAL A 166 -10.37 8.31 7.15
C VAL A 166 -9.51 7.53 8.14
N LEU A 167 -9.83 6.26 8.40
CA LEU A 167 -9.05 5.40 9.29
C LEU A 167 -7.59 5.34 8.87
N ARG A 168 -7.32 5.10 7.59
CA ARG A 168 -5.95 4.96 7.09
C ARG A 168 -5.15 6.24 7.28
N ASN A 169 -5.68 7.40 6.90
CA ASN A 169 -4.98 8.67 7.05
C ASN A 169 -4.76 9.00 8.53
N TYR A 170 -5.81 8.89 9.34
CA TYR A 170 -5.76 9.19 10.77
C TYR A 170 -4.79 8.27 11.53
N ALA A 171 -4.87 6.96 11.30
CA ALA A 171 -3.99 5.98 11.94
C ALA A 171 -2.54 6.16 11.48
N ALA A 172 -2.28 6.31 10.17
CA ALA A 172 -0.94 6.49 9.65
C ALA A 172 -0.29 7.77 10.20
N GLN A 173 -1.04 8.87 10.27
CA GLN A 173 -0.55 10.13 10.83
C GLN A 173 -0.27 10.01 12.33
N THR A 174 -1.21 9.43 13.09
CA THR A 174 -1.06 9.24 14.54
C THR A 174 0.17 8.38 14.85
N ILE A 175 0.33 7.25 14.17
CA ILE A 175 1.48 6.37 14.35
C ILE A 175 2.79 7.08 13.98
N ASN A 176 2.84 7.76 12.84
CA ASN A 176 4.06 8.45 12.39
C ASN A 176 4.47 9.64 13.27
N ASN A 177 3.55 10.18 14.06
CA ASN A 177 3.78 11.29 14.99
C ASN A 177 4.08 10.82 16.42
N THR A 178 3.59 9.65 16.82
CA THR A 178 3.71 9.15 18.20
C THR A 178 4.81 8.10 18.34
N VAL A 179 4.91 7.16 17.40
CA VAL A 179 5.84 6.04 17.49
C VAL A 179 7.24 6.48 17.06
N ARG A 180 8.25 5.99 17.79
CA ARG A 180 9.65 6.23 17.44
C ARG A 180 9.94 5.68 16.03
N LYS A 181 10.51 6.53 15.17
CA LYS A 181 10.87 6.17 13.80
C LYS A 181 12.13 5.29 13.78
N ASP A 182 12.02 4.14 13.13
CA ASP A 182 13.14 3.33 12.65
C ASP A 182 13.25 3.43 11.11
N GLU A 183 14.18 2.71 10.51
CA GLU A 183 14.41 2.75 9.06
C GLU A 183 13.25 2.13 8.25
N ILE A 184 12.53 1.18 8.85
CA ILE A 184 11.38 0.48 8.25
C ILE A 184 10.12 1.37 8.33
N GLY A 185 9.80 1.83 9.55
CA GLY A 185 8.61 2.58 9.87
C GLY A 185 7.32 1.78 9.77
N PHE A 186 6.20 2.48 9.98
CA PHE A 186 4.86 1.96 9.74
C PHE A 186 4.30 2.49 8.42
N TYR A 187 3.64 1.63 7.65
CA TYR A 187 3.00 2.03 6.40
C TYR A 187 1.79 1.17 6.08
N ILE A 188 0.75 1.77 5.50
CA ILE A 188 -0.45 1.07 5.05
C ILE A 188 -0.40 1.03 3.51
N ALA A 189 -0.08 -0.14 2.94
CA ALA A 189 0.02 -0.30 1.49
C ALA A 189 -1.34 -0.17 0.82
N SER A 190 -2.36 -0.82 1.38
CA SER A 190 -3.76 -0.71 0.96
C SER A 190 -4.66 -0.89 2.17
N LEU A 191 -5.86 -0.31 2.14
CA LEU A 191 -6.94 -0.56 3.10
C LEU A 191 -8.27 -0.35 2.38
N SER A 192 -8.86 -1.43 1.88
CA SER A 192 -10.06 -1.38 1.03
C SER A 192 -10.84 -2.69 1.10
N TYR A 193 -12.14 -2.65 0.83
CA TYR A 193 -12.94 -3.84 0.54
C TYR A 193 -12.75 -4.30 -0.91
N LYS A 194 -12.37 -3.39 -1.83
CA LYS A 194 -12.29 -3.64 -3.28
C LYS A 194 -10.96 -4.24 -3.70
N THR A 195 -9.85 -3.72 -3.18
CA THR A 195 -8.50 -3.99 -3.69
C THR A 195 -7.49 -4.29 -2.58
N VAL A 196 -6.44 -5.02 -2.96
CA VAL A 196 -5.27 -5.30 -2.12
C VAL A 196 -4.00 -5.14 -2.94
N ILE A 197 -2.92 -4.68 -2.30
CA ILE A 197 -1.64 -4.40 -2.94
C ILE A 197 -0.52 -5.25 -2.34
N TYR A 198 0.07 -6.11 -3.16
CA TYR A 198 1.29 -6.84 -2.85
C TYR A 198 2.47 -6.10 -3.50
N LYS A 199 3.34 -5.52 -2.67
CA LYS A 199 4.50 -4.77 -3.17
C LYS A 199 5.65 -4.84 -2.17
N GLY A 200 6.84 -4.55 -2.66
CA GLY A 200 8.03 -4.49 -1.83
C GLY A 200 9.25 -4.01 -2.60
N GLN A 201 10.37 -3.88 -1.89
CA GLN A 201 11.66 -3.60 -2.51
C GLN A 201 12.22 -4.89 -3.12
N LEU A 202 11.71 -5.22 -4.31
CA LEU A 202 11.92 -6.47 -5.02
C LEU A 202 12.25 -6.16 -6.47
N THR A 203 13.00 -7.04 -7.13
CA THR A 203 13.09 -7.04 -8.60
C THR A 203 11.76 -7.48 -9.21
N SER A 204 11.59 -7.26 -10.51
CA SER A 204 10.35 -7.61 -11.19
C SER A 204 10.10 -9.14 -11.18
N LEU A 205 11.17 -9.93 -11.19
CA LEU A 205 11.15 -11.40 -11.14
C LEU A 205 10.83 -11.97 -9.75
N GLN A 206 11.14 -11.23 -8.68
CA GLN A 206 11.03 -11.71 -7.30
C GLN A 206 9.60 -11.64 -6.74
N LEU A 207 8.72 -10.79 -7.28
CA LEU A 207 7.40 -10.55 -6.68
C LEU A 207 6.57 -11.84 -6.54
N ARG A 208 6.57 -12.68 -7.59
CA ARG A 208 5.81 -13.95 -7.62
C ARG A 208 6.32 -14.96 -6.60
N THR A 209 7.63 -15.00 -6.37
CA THR A 209 8.26 -15.97 -5.45
C THR A 209 8.23 -15.48 -4.01
N TYR A 210 8.43 -14.17 -3.80
CA TYR A 210 8.43 -13.53 -2.48
C TYR A 210 7.08 -13.62 -1.79
N PHE A 211 5.96 -13.48 -2.52
CA PHE A 211 4.61 -13.64 -1.97
C PHE A 211 3.97 -14.97 -2.43
N PRO A 212 4.11 -16.07 -1.67
CA PRO A 212 3.46 -17.36 -1.97
C PRO A 212 1.96 -17.28 -2.24
N ASP A 213 1.24 -16.33 -1.62
CA ASP A 213 -0.18 -16.07 -1.88
C ASP A 213 -0.47 -15.87 -3.38
N LEU A 214 0.40 -15.15 -4.10
CA LEU A 214 0.25 -14.84 -5.53
C LEU A 214 0.33 -16.08 -6.44
N ARG A 215 0.79 -17.22 -5.92
CA ARG A 215 0.86 -18.51 -6.64
C ARG A 215 -0.32 -19.42 -6.31
N ASN A 216 -1.16 -19.04 -5.35
CA ASN A 216 -2.32 -19.83 -4.98
C ASN A 216 -3.44 -19.66 -6.00
N LYS A 217 -3.93 -20.75 -6.61
CA LYS A 217 -4.99 -20.70 -7.63
C LYS A 217 -6.31 -20.08 -7.15
N ARG A 218 -6.54 -20.02 -5.83
CA ARG A 218 -7.72 -19.35 -5.23
C ARG A 218 -7.59 -17.83 -5.20
N ILE A 219 -6.38 -17.28 -5.38
CA ILE A 219 -6.22 -15.85 -5.59
C ILE A 219 -6.69 -15.53 -7.01
N VAL A 220 -7.83 -14.85 -7.11
CA VAL A 220 -8.48 -14.55 -8.38
C VAL A 220 -8.82 -13.07 -8.46
N SER A 221 -8.63 -12.49 -9.63
CA SER A 221 -8.98 -11.10 -9.90
C SER A 221 -9.42 -10.96 -11.35
N ALA A 222 -10.28 -9.96 -11.64
CA ALA A 222 -10.58 -9.56 -13.01
C ALA A 222 -9.66 -8.44 -13.50
N PHE A 223 -8.81 -7.92 -12.63
CA PHE A 223 -7.89 -6.82 -12.89
C PHE A 223 -6.56 -7.01 -12.14
N GLY A 224 -5.44 -6.74 -12.80
CA GLY A 224 -4.13 -6.69 -12.16
C GLY A 224 -3.34 -5.50 -12.70
N LEU A 225 -3.00 -4.54 -11.84
CA LEU A 225 -2.12 -3.40 -12.16
C LEU A 225 -0.74 -3.68 -11.60
N ILE A 226 0.29 -3.64 -12.44
CA ILE A 226 1.67 -3.87 -12.03
C ILE A 226 2.52 -2.62 -12.19
N HIS A 227 3.60 -2.57 -11.42
CA HIS A 227 4.63 -1.55 -11.56
C HIS A 227 6.00 -2.13 -11.21
N SER A 228 7.01 -1.76 -12.01
CA SER A 228 8.42 -1.95 -11.71
C SER A 228 9.08 -0.58 -11.60
N ARG A 229 9.71 -0.30 -10.45
CA ARG A 229 10.38 0.95 -10.17
C ARG A 229 11.84 0.88 -10.61
N PHE A 230 12.33 2.01 -11.11
CA PHE A 230 13.76 2.30 -11.28
C PHE A 230 14.01 3.59 -10.52
N ALA A 231 14.84 3.57 -9.49
CA ALA A 231 15.16 4.74 -8.68
C ALA A 231 16.62 5.14 -8.87
N THR A 232 16.89 6.44 -9.00
CA THR A 232 18.28 6.94 -9.00
C THR A 232 18.92 6.99 -7.61
N ASN A 233 18.22 6.54 -6.56
CA ASN A 233 18.74 6.48 -5.20
C ASN A 233 19.10 5.05 -4.80
N THR A 234 20.02 4.93 -3.85
CA THR A 234 20.45 3.65 -3.28
C THR A 234 19.85 3.40 -1.89
N PHE A 235 18.94 4.27 -1.42
CA PHE A 235 18.36 4.16 -0.09
C PHE A 235 17.17 3.20 -0.10
N PRO A 236 17.25 2.08 0.64
CA PRO A 236 16.25 1.05 0.53
C PRO A 236 14.93 1.46 1.21
N SER A 237 13.80 1.28 0.53
CA SER A 237 12.48 1.63 1.06
C SER A 237 11.33 0.84 0.43
N TRP A 238 10.78 -0.11 1.21
CA TRP A 238 9.65 -0.95 0.78
C TRP A 238 8.37 -0.16 0.50
N LYS A 239 8.13 0.92 1.24
CA LYS A 239 6.91 1.74 1.10
C LYS A 239 6.84 2.54 -0.20
N LEU A 240 7.99 2.84 -0.82
CA LEU A 240 8.08 3.61 -2.06
C LEU A 240 7.83 2.77 -3.30
N ALA A 241 7.87 1.43 -3.18
CA ALA A 241 7.41 0.56 -4.25
C ALA A 241 5.96 0.90 -4.62
N GLN A 242 5.62 0.66 -5.88
CA GLN A 242 4.29 0.87 -6.46
C GLN A 242 3.70 -0.48 -6.89
N PRO A 243 2.37 -0.61 -7.11
CA PRO A 243 1.35 0.46 -7.15
C PRO A 243 1.12 1.21 -5.83
N PHE A 244 0.59 2.42 -5.96
CA PHE A 244 -0.14 3.09 -4.89
C PHE A 244 -1.62 2.68 -4.93
N ARG A 245 -2.48 3.35 -4.14
CA ARG A 245 -3.83 2.83 -3.81
C ARG A 245 -4.78 2.90 -5.00
N TYR A 246 -4.63 3.93 -5.83
CA TYR A 246 -5.43 4.16 -7.03
C TYR A 246 -4.61 4.15 -8.30
N MET A 247 -3.30 4.36 -8.22
CA MET A 247 -2.47 4.54 -9.40
C MET A 247 -1.12 3.81 -9.37
N ALA A 248 -0.57 3.64 -10.56
CA ALA A 248 0.84 3.39 -10.79
C ALA A 248 1.34 4.48 -11.77
N HIS A 249 2.48 5.08 -11.49
CA HIS A 249 3.00 6.22 -12.21
C HIS A 249 4.36 5.90 -12.83
N ASN A 250 4.47 6.15 -14.13
CA ASN A 250 5.75 6.13 -14.84
C ASN A 250 6.02 7.52 -15.41
N GLY A 251 6.95 8.22 -14.78
CA GLY A 251 7.30 9.59 -15.11
C GLY A 251 7.58 10.40 -13.86
N GLU A 252 7.69 11.71 -14.05
CA GLU A 252 8.01 12.66 -12.99
C GLU A 252 7.09 13.88 -13.07
N ILE A 253 6.63 14.36 -11.92
CA ILE A 253 5.79 15.56 -11.81
C ILE A 253 6.67 16.78 -11.56
N ASN A 254 7.16 17.40 -12.64
CA ASN A 254 8.07 18.55 -12.61
C ASN A 254 7.47 19.81 -11.93
N THR A 255 6.16 19.86 -11.71
CA THR A 255 5.44 20.97 -11.06
C THR A 255 5.07 20.69 -9.60
N LEU A 256 5.60 19.61 -9.00
CA LEU A 256 5.20 19.12 -7.68
C LEU A 256 5.16 20.20 -6.61
N GLN A 257 6.24 20.99 -6.47
CA GLN A 257 6.31 22.01 -5.42
C GLN A 257 5.20 23.07 -5.55
N GLY A 258 4.86 23.47 -6.78
CA GLY A 258 3.75 24.37 -7.05
C GLY A 258 2.42 23.75 -6.64
N ASN A 259 2.18 22.50 -7.02
CA ASN A 259 0.96 21.76 -6.67
C ASN A 259 0.80 21.60 -5.15
N LEU A 260 1.87 21.26 -4.44
CA LEU A 260 1.86 21.14 -2.97
C LEU A 260 1.60 22.48 -2.28
N ASN A 261 2.13 23.59 -2.80
CA ASN A 261 1.86 24.92 -2.25
C ASN A 261 0.37 25.32 -2.44
N TRP A 262 -0.22 25.00 -3.58
CA TRP A 262 -1.66 25.19 -3.83
C TRP A 262 -2.53 24.34 -2.89
N LEU A 263 -2.13 23.08 -2.67
CA LEU A 263 -2.81 22.19 -1.75
C LEU A 263 -2.79 22.74 -0.32
N ARG A 264 -1.61 23.10 0.20
CA ARG A 264 -1.44 23.58 1.59
C ARG A 264 -2.23 24.85 1.91
N THR A 265 -2.42 25.72 0.92
CA THR A 265 -3.21 26.95 1.09
C THR A 265 -4.72 26.68 1.03
N SER A 266 -5.14 25.57 0.42
CA SER A 266 -6.55 25.28 0.13
C SER A 266 -7.15 24.17 1.00
N GLU A 267 -6.34 23.21 1.48
CA GLU A 267 -6.81 21.96 2.09
C GLU A 267 -7.67 22.16 3.34
N ARG A 268 -7.43 23.22 4.11
CA ARG A 268 -8.24 23.56 5.29
C ARG A 268 -9.63 24.10 4.96
N ASN A 269 -9.85 24.52 3.72
CA ASN A 269 -11.12 25.06 3.23
C ASN A 269 -11.96 24.00 2.51
N TYR A 270 -11.45 22.77 2.36
CA TYR A 270 -12.20 21.71 1.70
C TYR A 270 -13.41 21.31 2.54
N THR A 271 -14.54 21.18 1.85
CA THR A 271 -15.81 20.71 2.42
C THR A 271 -16.39 19.68 1.47
N SER A 272 -17.06 18.68 2.03
CA SER A 272 -17.69 17.62 1.26
C SER A 272 -18.97 17.19 1.99
N PRO A 273 -20.07 16.92 1.26
CA PRO A 273 -21.27 16.37 1.87
C PRO A 273 -21.08 14.93 2.36
N PHE A 274 -19.98 14.27 2.00
CA PHE A 274 -19.71 12.87 2.32
C PHE A 274 -18.84 12.67 3.58
N PHE A 275 -18.27 13.74 4.13
CA PHE A 275 -17.41 13.67 5.32
C PHE A 275 -17.95 14.62 6.39
N SER A 276 -17.92 14.19 7.65
CA SER A 276 -18.14 15.12 8.77
C SER A 276 -17.00 16.13 8.87
N LYS A 277 -17.22 17.23 9.58
CA LYS A 277 -16.16 18.22 9.82
C LYS A 277 -14.98 17.59 10.56
N GLU A 278 -15.27 16.75 11.54
CA GLU A 278 -14.27 16.03 12.31
C GLU A 278 -13.48 15.05 11.43
N GLU A 279 -14.13 14.34 10.50
CA GLU A 279 -13.45 13.46 9.55
C GLU A 279 -12.54 14.23 8.59
N MET A 280 -13.00 15.38 8.10
CA MET A 280 -12.18 16.27 7.27
C MET A 280 -10.95 16.79 8.05
N GLU A 281 -11.08 17.05 9.35
CA GLU A 281 -9.94 17.42 10.19
C GLU A 281 -8.98 16.23 10.42
N MET A 282 -9.50 15.00 10.52
CA MET A 282 -8.71 13.78 10.72
C MET A 282 -7.84 13.37 9.53
N ILE A 283 -8.22 13.75 8.30
CA ILE A 283 -7.47 13.41 7.08
C ILE A 283 -6.34 14.41 6.76
N LEU A 284 -6.23 15.51 7.52
CA LEU A 284 -5.22 16.55 7.27
C LEU A 284 -3.89 16.29 8.00
N PRO A 285 -2.74 16.53 7.34
CA PRO A 285 -2.58 16.99 5.96
C PRO A 285 -2.79 15.85 4.96
N ILE A 286 -3.41 16.14 3.81
CA ILE A 286 -3.69 15.13 2.77
C ILE A 286 -2.39 14.54 2.21
N VAL A 287 -1.38 15.39 2.04
CA VAL A 287 -0.04 14.99 1.63
C VAL A 287 0.92 15.28 2.77
N SER A 288 1.56 14.22 3.27
CA SER A 288 2.59 14.33 4.28
C SER A 288 3.93 14.81 3.70
N ASP A 289 4.76 15.42 4.53
CA ASP A 289 6.12 15.79 4.13
C ASP A 289 6.94 14.54 3.73
N LYS A 290 7.81 14.69 2.72
CA LYS A 290 8.77 13.66 2.25
C LYS A 290 8.13 12.43 1.57
N GLN A 291 7.07 12.63 0.80
CA GLN A 291 6.53 11.62 -0.11
C GLN A 291 7.09 11.80 -1.53
N SER A 292 7.14 10.72 -2.32
CA SER A 292 7.44 10.84 -3.74
C SER A 292 6.32 11.60 -4.45
N ASP A 293 6.64 12.19 -5.61
CA ASP A 293 5.69 12.92 -6.45
C ASP A 293 4.42 12.10 -6.76
N SER A 294 4.63 10.82 -7.07
CA SER A 294 3.64 9.82 -7.44
C SER A 294 2.75 9.46 -6.25
N ALA A 295 3.33 9.38 -5.04
CA ALA A 295 2.56 9.18 -3.81
C ALA A 295 1.71 10.42 -3.47
N CYS A 296 2.22 11.63 -3.74
CA CYS A 296 1.47 12.86 -3.55
C CYS A 296 0.25 12.90 -4.49
N LEU A 297 0.44 12.50 -5.75
CA LEU A 297 -0.65 12.40 -6.72
C LEU A 297 -1.68 11.34 -6.33
N ASP A 298 -1.26 10.15 -5.86
CA ASP A 298 -2.17 9.10 -5.39
C ASP A 298 -3.07 9.59 -4.25
N ASN A 299 -2.53 10.30 -3.25
CA ASN A 299 -3.33 10.85 -2.16
C ASN A 299 -4.37 11.86 -2.65
N MET A 300 -4.01 12.67 -3.67
CA MET A 300 -4.93 13.63 -4.26
C MET A 300 -6.03 12.96 -5.08
N ILE A 301 -5.68 11.92 -5.86
CA ILE A 301 -6.66 11.13 -6.61
C ILE A 301 -7.64 10.44 -5.66
N GLU A 302 -7.15 9.92 -4.54
CA GLU A 302 -8.01 9.24 -3.59
C GLU A 302 -8.93 10.16 -2.78
N LEU A 303 -8.54 11.42 -2.59
CA LEU A 303 -9.40 12.42 -1.96
C LEU A 303 -10.59 12.81 -2.85
N LEU A 304 -10.39 12.83 -4.17
CA LEU A 304 -11.37 13.29 -5.18
C LEU A 304 -12.44 12.22 -5.47
#